data_AF-A0A927PNW6-F1
#
_entry.id   AF-A0A927PNW6-F1
#
_cell.length_a   1.000
_cell.length_b   1.000
_cell.length_c   1.000
_cell.angle_alpha   90.00
_cell.angle_beta   90.00
_cell.angle_gamma   90.00
#
_symmetry.space_group_name_H-M   'P 1'
#
loop_
_entity.id
_entity.type
_entity.pdbx_description
1 polymer ?
#
loop_
_entity_poly.entity_id
_entity_poly.type
_entity_poly.pdbx_seq_one_letter_code
_entity_poly.pdbx_strand_id
1 'polypeptide(L)'
;MTVLSALLEARTGQQLASYRSWRLDTALKPLLRERGLETLDQLVLQLLNGQDRTVADRIVDALVNCETSFYRDQPVFEMLVEAIALHEEKGRRVRIWSAGCATGQEPLSLAMHYAERQAEHRIAIPEIVATDVSDSALGRARSGRYTQFEIQRGLPIRRMMRWFDGEGGDWVAKPELTRLIQFRRMNLVTDRPPPGKFDVVLCRNVLIYLSAPTKLAVFAMLAEALAPGGTLVLGAGETVIGQTGLFEPSRRFRGFYDRVGPASVRDAA
;
A
#
# COMPACT_ATOMS: atom_id res chain seq x y z
N MET A 1 7.21 24.33 -10.97
CA MET A 1 7.58 22.99 -10.45
C MET A 1 7.36 22.84 -8.94
N THR A 2 7.81 23.80 -8.11
CA THR A 2 7.71 23.74 -6.64
C THR A 2 6.29 23.60 -6.11
N VAL A 3 5.29 24.24 -6.75
CA VAL A 3 3.88 24.20 -6.31
C VAL A 3 3.29 22.78 -6.39
N LEU A 4 3.56 22.04 -7.47
CA LEU A 4 3.01 20.70 -7.68
C LEU A 4 3.62 19.69 -6.70
N SER A 5 4.94 19.77 -6.49
CA SER A 5 5.64 18.94 -5.50
C SER A 5 5.17 19.25 -4.07
N ALA A 6 5.00 20.52 -3.73
CA ALA A 6 4.48 20.93 -2.42
C ALA A 6 3.02 20.47 -2.21
N LEU A 7 2.18 20.51 -3.25
CA LEU A 7 0.82 19.99 -3.20
C LEU A 7 0.81 18.47 -2.92
N LEU A 8 1.67 17.71 -3.61
CA LEU A 8 1.81 16.27 -3.39
C LEU A 8 2.23 15.97 -1.94
N GLU A 9 3.26 16.66 -1.44
CA GLU A 9 3.75 16.47 -0.08
C GLU A 9 2.68 16.84 0.96
N ALA A 10 1.99 17.97 0.79
CA ALA A 10 0.94 18.39 1.72
C ALA A 10 -0.25 17.42 1.76
N ARG A 11 -0.58 16.77 0.63
CA ARG A 11 -1.76 15.89 0.52
C ARG A 11 -1.47 14.43 0.80
N THR A 12 -0.22 13.99 0.76
CA THR A 12 0.14 12.57 0.84
C THR A 12 1.37 12.27 1.71
N GLY A 13 2.14 13.30 2.07
CA GLY A 13 3.46 13.18 2.69
C GLY A 13 4.58 12.75 1.74
N GLN A 14 4.28 12.41 0.49
CA GLN A 14 5.30 11.96 -0.47
C GLN A 14 6.11 13.14 -1.01
N GLN A 15 7.43 12.99 -0.94
CA GLN A 15 8.38 13.93 -1.51
C GLN A 15 8.81 13.47 -2.90
N LEU A 16 8.69 14.37 -3.88
CA LEU A 16 9.28 14.16 -5.19
C LEU A 16 10.72 14.65 -5.19
N ALA A 17 11.66 13.70 -5.16
CA ALA A 17 13.08 14.04 -5.24
C ALA A 17 13.42 14.80 -6.53
N SER A 18 14.31 15.78 -6.46
CA SER A 18 14.63 16.69 -7.58
C SER A 18 15.05 15.96 -8.86
N TYR A 19 15.77 14.84 -8.75
CA TYR A 19 16.18 14.03 -9.90
C TYR A 19 15.01 13.29 -10.60
N ARG A 20 13.84 13.22 -9.97
CA ARG A 20 12.61 12.64 -10.52
C ARG A 20 11.63 13.70 -11.05
N SER A 21 12.07 14.94 -11.18
CA SER A 21 11.24 16.06 -11.66
C SER A 21 10.60 15.79 -13.04
N TRP A 22 11.27 15.01 -13.91
CA TRP A 22 10.75 14.56 -15.21
C TRP A 22 9.42 13.78 -15.11
N ARG A 23 9.12 13.22 -13.93
CA ARG A 23 7.84 12.54 -13.67
C ARG A 23 6.65 13.49 -13.72
N LEU A 24 6.84 14.78 -13.41
CA LEU A 24 5.76 15.76 -13.51
C LEU A 24 5.23 15.82 -14.94
N ASP A 25 6.14 15.95 -15.91
CA ASP A 25 5.79 16.05 -17.34
C ASP A 25 5.12 14.77 -17.86
N THR A 26 5.66 13.61 -17.49
CA THR A 26 5.15 12.32 -17.99
C THR A 26 3.84 11.91 -17.32
N ALA A 27 3.73 12.07 -15.99
CA ALA A 27 2.55 11.65 -15.24
C ALA A 27 1.35 12.58 -15.46
N LEU A 28 1.57 13.88 -15.64
CA LEU A 28 0.49 14.85 -15.84
C LEU A 28 0.10 15.02 -17.32
N LYS A 29 0.84 14.44 -18.26
CA LYS A 29 0.53 14.51 -19.70
C LYS A 29 -0.90 14.06 -20.04
N PRO A 30 -1.45 12.96 -19.49
CA PRO A 30 -2.84 12.57 -19.74
C PRO A 30 -3.83 13.63 -19.23
N LEU A 31 -3.56 14.22 -18.06
CA LEU A 31 -4.39 15.26 -17.46
C LEU A 31 -4.39 16.55 -18.29
N LEU A 32 -3.23 16.94 -18.83
CA LEU A 32 -3.11 18.07 -19.76
C LEU A 32 -3.95 17.84 -21.01
N ARG A 33 -3.81 16.67 -21.64
CA ARG A 33 -4.57 16.31 -22.86
C ARG A 33 -6.07 16.33 -22.64
N GLU A 34 -6.55 15.73 -21.54
CA GLU A 34 -7.98 15.69 -21.24
C GLU A 34 -8.55 17.10 -21.02
N ARG A 35 -7.77 18.01 -20.45
CA ARG A 35 -8.16 19.40 -20.23
C ARG A 35 -7.88 20.34 -21.41
N GLY A 36 -7.30 19.83 -22.50
CA GLY A 36 -6.89 20.67 -23.64
C GLY A 36 -5.80 21.69 -23.30
N LEU A 37 -4.93 21.38 -22.34
CA LEU A 37 -3.81 22.22 -21.92
C LEU A 37 -2.53 21.80 -22.62
N GLU A 38 -1.70 22.77 -22.99
CA GLU A 38 -0.44 22.55 -23.70
C GLU A 38 0.76 22.48 -22.74
N THR A 39 0.68 23.15 -21.58
CA THR A 39 1.81 23.28 -20.65
C THR A 39 1.42 23.03 -19.20
N LEU A 40 2.40 22.62 -18.39
CA LEU A 40 2.23 22.49 -16.94
C LEU A 40 1.94 23.83 -16.27
N ASP A 41 2.43 24.94 -16.82
CA ASP A 41 2.17 26.28 -16.26
C ASP A 41 0.69 26.65 -16.38
N GLN A 42 0.03 26.29 -17.49
CA GLN A 42 -1.42 26.46 -17.61
C GLN A 42 -2.19 25.64 -16.57
N LEU A 43 -1.73 24.43 -16.27
CA LEU A 43 -2.31 23.59 -15.21
C LEU A 43 -2.09 24.19 -13.82
N VAL A 44 -0.91 24.76 -13.55
CA VAL A 44 -0.63 25.48 -12.29
C VAL A 44 -1.50 26.72 -12.16
N LEU A 45 -1.70 27.48 -13.24
CA LEU A 45 -2.61 28.63 -13.22
C LEU A 45 -4.05 28.20 -12.92
N GLN A 46 -4.54 27.12 -13.51
CA GLN A 46 -5.86 26.56 -13.17
C GLN A 46 -5.97 26.15 -11.69
N LEU A 47 -4.93 25.50 -11.16
CA LEU A 47 -4.85 25.12 -9.76
C LEU A 47 -4.91 26.35 -8.83
N LEU A 48 -4.13 27.39 -9.13
CA LEU A 48 -4.04 28.61 -8.31
C LEU A 48 -5.31 29.47 -8.39
N ASN A 49 -6.00 29.48 -9.53
CA ASN A 49 -7.26 30.20 -9.71
C ASN A 49 -8.41 29.61 -8.87
N GLY A 50 -8.28 28.38 -8.38
CA GLY A 50 -9.19 27.77 -7.40
C GLY A 50 -10.62 27.49 -7.86
N GLN A 51 -10.92 27.68 -9.15
CA GLN A 51 -12.26 27.50 -9.72
C GLN A 51 -12.68 26.03 -9.76
N ASP A 52 -11.72 25.12 -9.97
CA ASP A 52 -11.96 23.69 -10.02
C ASP A 52 -11.22 22.98 -8.88
N ARG A 53 -11.98 22.57 -7.86
CA ARG A 53 -11.45 21.88 -6.68
C ARG A 53 -10.92 20.48 -7.00
N THR A 54 -11.34 19.88 -8.12
CA THR A 54 -10.95 18.51 -8.52
C THR A 54 -9.56 18.46 -9.14
N VAL A 55 -9.05 19.58 -9.68
CA VAL A 55 -7.73 19.64 -10.32
C VAL A 55 -6.64 19.22 -9.34
N ALA A 56 -6.70 19.71 -8.10
CA ALA A 56 -5.73 19.37 -7.07
C ALA A 56 -5.69 17.85 -6.80
N ASP A 57 -6.85 17.23 -6.61
CA ASP A 57 -6.95 15.79 -6.33
C ASP A 57 -6.43 14.97 -7.52
N ARG A 58 -6.75 15.37 -8.75
CA ARG A 58 -6.29 14.68 -9.96
C ARG A 58 -4.78 14.81 -10.20
N ILE A 59 -4.21 15.96 -9.88
CA ILE A 59 -2.75 16.17 -9.91
C ILE A 59 -2.09 15.23 -8.89
N VAL A 60 -2.59 15.22 -7.65
CA VAL A 60 -2.05 14.36 -6.60
C VAL A 60 -2.12 12.90 -7.02
N ASP A 61 -3.29 12.42 -7.44
CA ASP A 61 -3.50 11.03 -7.86
C ASP A 61 -2.56 10.61 -8.99
N ALA A 62 -2.30 11.48 -9.97
CA ALA A 62 -1.37 11.19 -11.05
C ALA A 62 0.10 11.13 -10.59
N LEU A 63 0.47 11.89 -9.56
CA LEU A 63 1.85 11.97 -9.07
C LEU A 63 2.19 10.92 -8.02
N VAL A 64 1.20 10.40 -7.28
CA VAL A 64 1.38 9.33 -6.30
C VAL A 64 2.07 8.13 -6.95
N ASN A 65 3.15 7.65 -6.33
CA ASN A 65 3.82 6.47 -6.84
C ASN A 65 3.10 5.19 -6.43
N CYS A 66 2.46 4.52 -7.40
CA CYS A 66 1.71 3.29 -7.20
C CYS A 66 2.41 2.05 -7.80
N GLU A 67 3.75 2.01 -7.85
CA GLU A 67 4.46 0.85 -8.38
C GLU A 67 4.32 -0.37 -7.44
N THR A 68 3.69 -1.43 -7.95
CA THR A 68 3.46 -2.69 -7.24
C THR A 68 3.38 -3.85 -8.23
N SER A 69 3.44 -5.08 -7.72
CA SER A 69 3.32 -6.31 -8.50
C SER A 69 2.76 -7.44 -7.65
N PHE A 70 2.20 -8.47 -8.29
CA PHE A 70 1.77 -9.67 -7.58
C PHE A 70 2.97 -10.35 -6.93
N TYR A 71 2.77 -10.84 -5.70
CA TYR A 71 3.80 -11.55 -4.93
C TYR A 71 5.16 -10.83 -4.90
N ARG A 72 5.14 -9.49 -4.81
CA ARG A 72 6.36 -8.67 -4.78
C ARG A 72 7.30 -9.14 -3.67
N ASP A 73 8.57 -9.34 -4.04
CA ASP A 73 9.61 -9.97 -3.21
C ASP A 73 9.15 -11.35 -2.69
N GLN A 74 9.05 -12.33 -3.59
CA GLN A 74 8.53 -13.68 -3.32
C GLN A 74 9.03 -14.30 -1.99
N PRO A 75 10.34 -14.26 -1.63
CA PRO A 75 10.81 -14.81 -0.36
C PRO A 75 10.23 -14.10 0.88
N VAL A 76 10.00 -12.79 0.80
CA VAL A 76 9.35 -12.00 1.86
C VAL A 76 7.88 -12.37 1.97
N PHE A 77 7.21 -12.61 0.84
CA PHE A 77 5.82 -13.06 0.84
C PHE A 77 5.66 -14.46 1.48
N GLU A 78 6.59 -15.38 1.25
CA GLU A 78 6.58 -16.70 1.88
C GLU A 78 6.73 -16.59 3.41
N MET A 79 7.70 -15.81 3.88
CA MET A 79 7.84 -15.53 5.33
C MET A 79 6.60 -14.82 5.90
N LEU A 80 5.93 -13.97 5.11
CA LEU A 80 4.71 -13.28 5.53
C LEU A 80 3.59 -14.28 5.81
N VAL A 81 3.42 -15.28 4.93
CA VAL A 81 2.44 -16.34 5.14
C VAL A 81 2.73 -17.11 6.43
N GLU A 82 3.99 -17.46 6.68
CA GLU A 82 4.40 -18.13 7.92
C GLU A 82 4.13 -17.27 9.16
N ALA A 83 4.43 -15.97 9.09
CA ALA A 83 4.16 -15.04 10.18
C ALA A 83 2.66 -14.92 10.48
N ILE A 84 1.81 -14.83 9.45
CA ILE A 84 0.36 -14.80 9.63
C ILE A 84 -0.14 -16.11 10.27
N ALA A 85 0.41 -17.26 9.87
CA ALA A 85 0.01 -18.57 10.39
C ALA A 85 0.17 -18.68 11.92
N LEU A 86 1.21 -18.06 12.49
CA LEU A 86 1.39 -18.01 13.96
C LEU A 86 0.26 -17.30 14.71
N HIS A 87 -0.51 -16.44 14.04
CA HIS A 87 -1.68 -15.79 14.61
C HIS A 87 -2.97 -16.63 14.43
N GLU A 88 -2.99 -17.55 13.47
CA GLU A 88 -4.14 -18.44 13.21
C GLU A 88 -4.35 -19.44 14.36
N GLU A 89 -3.25 -19.90 14.96
CA GLU A 89 -3.25 -20.84 16.09
C GLU A 89 -3.98 -20.31 17.34
N LYS A 90 -4.23 -19.00 17.42
CA LYS A 90 -4.89 -18.33 18.56
C LYS A 90 -6.41 -18.47 18.54
N GLY A 91 -6.98 -19.24 17.61
CA GLY A 91 -8.41 -19.58 17.56
C GLY A 91 -9.35 -18.42 17.17
N ARG A 92 -8.80 -17.31 16.68
CA ARG A 92 -9.56 -16.15 16.19
C ARG A 92 -9.17 -15.79 14.77
N ARG A 93 -10.07 -15.12 14.05
CA ARG A 93 -9.78 -14.63 12.70
C ARG A 93 -8.64 -13.61 12.75
N VAL A 94 -7.60 -13.86 11.96
CA VAL A 94 -6.44 -12.97 11.85
C VAL A 94 -6.85 -11.71 11.09
N ARG A 95 -6.39 -10.54 11.55
CA ARG A 95 -6.65 -9.25 10.88
C ARG A 95 -5.36 -8.71 10.28
N ILE A 96 -5.38 -8.45 8.98
CA ILE A 96 -4.24 -7.95 8.21
C ILE A 96 -4.58 -6.58 7.65
N TRP A 97 -3.65 -5.64 7.77
CA TRP A 97 -3.75 -4.34 7.10
C TRP A 97 -2.64 -4.16 6.07
N SER A 98 -3.00 -3.99 4.80
CA SER A 98 -2.10 -3.53 3.73
C SER A 98 -2.20 -2.00 3.60
N ALA A 99 -1.22 -1.31 4.16
CA ALA A 99 -1.10 0.14 4.18
C ALA A 99 -0.27 0.63 2.97
N GLY A 100 -0.92 1.36 2.05
CA GLY A 100 -0.34 1.75 0.77
C GLY A 100 -0.46 0.64 -0.27
N CYS A 101 -1.66 0.09 -0.43
CA CYS A 101 -1.92 -1.08 -1.26
C CYS A 101 -1.85 -0.82 -2.78
N ALA A 102 -1.68 0.44 -3.20
CA ALA A 102 -1.61 0.87 -4.59
C ALA A 102 -2.78 0.30 -5.43
N THR A 103 -2.47 -0.39 -6.52
CA THR A 103 -3.47 -0.97 -7.43
C THR A 103 -3.97 -2.36 -7.00
N GLY A 104 -3.70 -2.78 -5.76
CA GLY A 104 -4.37 -3.93 -5.12
C GLY A 104 -3.68 -5.29 -5.23
N GLN A 105 -2.52 -5.38 -5.88
CA GLN A 105 -1.81 -6.64 -6.12
C GLN A 105 -1.33 -7.30 -4.82
N GLU A 106 -0.88 -6.52 -3.83
CA GLU A 106 -0.47 -7.06 -2.52
C GLU A 106 -1.64 -7.73 -1.76
N PRO A 107 -2.77 -7.04 -1.50
CA PRO A 107 -3.90 -7.68 -0.81
C PRO A 107 -4.55 -8.78 -1.65
N LEU A 108 -4.56 -8.70 -2.99
CA LEU A 108 -5.02 -9.81 -3.84
C LEU A 108 -4.10 -11.02 -3.79
N SER A 109 -2.78 -10.83 -3.67
CA SER A 109 -1.82 -11.94 -3.52
C SER A 109 -2.11 -12.72 -2.24
N LEU A 110 -2.40 -12.02 -1.14
CA LEU A 110 -2.88 -12.61 0.11
C LEU A 110 -4.23 -13.31 -0.07
N ALA A 111 -5.20 -12.64 -0.68
CA ALA A 111 -6.54 -13.21 -0.89
C ALA A 111 -6.48 -14.52 -1.69
N MET A 112 -5.72 -14.56 -2.79
CA MET A 112 -5.49 -15.78 -3.58
C MET A 112 -4.86 -16.89 -2.75
N HIS A 113 -3.81 -16.56 -2.01
CA HIS A 113 -3.11 -17.53 -1.17
C HIS A 113 -4.05 -18.15 -0.12
N TYR A 114 -4.86 -17.32 0.54
CA TYR A 114 -5.80 -17.80 1.57
C TYR A 114 -7.03 -18.50 1.01
N ALA A 115 -7.52 -18.11 -0.17
CA ALA A 115 -8.58 -18.84 -0.85
C ALA A 115 -8.14 -20.26 -1.22
N GLU A 116 -6.88 -20.44 -1.65
CA GLU A 116 -6.28 -21.75 -1.90
C GLU A 116 -6.17 -22.59 -0.61
N ARG A 117 -5.60 -22.01 0.47
CA ARG A 117 -5.49 -22.70 1.76
C ARG A 117 -6.85 -23.03 2.39
N GLN A 118 -7.87 -22.20 2.19
CA GLN A 118 -9.22 -22.51 2.65
C GLN A 118 -9.77 -23.75 1.93
N ALA A 119 -9.61 -23.84 0.61
CA ALA A 119 -10.09 -24.97 -0.18
C ALA A 119 -9.36 -26.27 0.16
N GLU A 120 -8.05 -26.21 0.41
CA GLU A 120 -7.19 -27.39 0.61
C GLU A 120 -7.13 -27.85 2.06
N HIS A 121 -7.14 -26.90 3.01
CA HIS A 121 -6.85 -27.16 4.43
C HIS A 121 -7.92 -26.64 5.39
N ARG A 122 -9.04 -26.09 4.89
CA ARG A 122 -10.13 -25.48 5.69
C ARG A 122 -9.66 -24.36 6.63
N ILE A 123 -8.60 -23.67 6.24
CA ILE A 123 -8.04 -22.55 7.01
C ILE A 123 -8.92 -21.32 6.82
N ALA A 124 -9.22 -20.63 7.92
CA ALA A 124 -10.07 -19.45 7.89
C ALA A 124 -9.39 -18.30 7.14
N ILE A 125 -10.11 -17.65 6.22
CA ILE A 125 -9.57 -16.50 5.49
C ILE A 125 -9.43 -15.32 6.47
N PRO A 126 -8.26 -14.64 6.52
CA PRO A 126 -8.08 -13.45 7.35
C PRO A 126 -9.03 -12.31 6.95
N GLU A 127 -9.24 -11.36 7.84
CA GLU A 127 -9.83 -10.07 7.48
C GLU A 127 -8.73 -9.20 6.87
N ILE A 128 -8.84 -8.88 5.58
CA ILE A 128 -7.85 -8.07 4.87
C ILE A 128 -8.42 -6.66 4.68
N VAL A 129 -7.82 -5.68 5.36
CA VAL A 129 -8.10 -4.26 5.12
C VAL A 129 -6.98 -3.71 4.25
N ALA A 130 -7.32 -3.02 3.17
CA ALA A 130 -6.35 -2.44 2.24
C ALA A 130 -6.63 -0.95 2.09
N THR A 131 -5.61 -0.13 2.28
CA THR A 131 -5.75 1.33 2.22
C THR A 131 -4.76 1.97 1.27
N ASP A 132 -5.19 3.02 0.58
CA ASP A 132 -4.31 3.89 -0.19
C ASP A 132 -4.83 5.34 -0.17
N VAL A 133 -3.95 6.30 -0.46
CA VAL A 133 -4.31 7.71 -0.57
C VAL A 133 -4.93 8.03 -1.94
N SER A 134 -4.55 7.28 -2.97
CA SER A 134 -4.97 7.45 -4.36
C SER A 134 -6.32 6.78 -4.64
N ASP A 135 -7.34 7.58 -4.99
CA ASP A 135 -8.66 7.06 -5.32
C ASP A 135 -8.67 6.30 -6.65
N SER A 136 -7.89 6.77 -7.63
CA SER A 136 -7.71 6.08 -8.91
C SER A 136 -7.06 4.71 -8.72
N ALA A 137 -6.03 4.59 -7.87
CA ALA A 137 -5.40 3.32 -7.56
C ALA A 137 -6.39 2.36 -6.86
N LEU A 138 -7.16 2.85 -5.90
CA LEU A 138 -8.21 2.07 -5.23
C LEU A 138 -9.35 1.67 -6.17
N GLY A 139 -9.72 2.53 -7.11
CA GLY A 139 -10.69 2.21 -8.16
C GLY A 139 -10.23 1.01 -8.99
N ARG A 140 -8.95 1.02 -9.41
CA ARG A 140 -8.34 -0.13 -10.11
C ARG A 140 -8.31 -1.38 -9.21
N ALA A 141 -7.89 -1.24 -7.96
CA ALA A 141 -7.85 -2.35 -7.01
C ALA A 141 -9.22 -3.01 -6.79
N ARG A 142 -10.28 -2.21 -6.66
CA ARG A 142 -11.66 -2.69 -6.53
C ARG A 142 -12.17 -3.37 -7.80
N SER A 143 -11.81 -2.84 -8.98
CA SER A 143 -12.16 -3.45 -10.26
C SER A 143 -11.45 -4.79 -10.50
N GLY A 144 -10.30 -5.02 -9.85
CA GLY A 144 -9.47 -6.21 -10.06
C GLY A 144 -8.96 -6.34 -11.49
N ARG A 145 -8.92 -5.25 -12.26
CA ARG A 145 -8.58 -5.24 -13.68
C ARG A 145 -7.11 -4.86 -13.91
N TYR A 146 -6.38 -5.76 -14.56
CA TYR A 146 -4.95 -5.65 -14.78
C TYR A 146 -4.60 -5.94 -16.23
N THR A 147 -3.65 -5.17 -16.76
CA THR A 147 -3.12 -5.38 -18.11
C THR A 147 -2.32 -6.69 -18.18
N GLN A 148 -2.06 -7.17 -19.40
CA GLN A 148 -1.17 -8.32 -19.65
C GLN A 148 0.20 -8.15 -18.98
N PHE A 149 0.75 -6.93 -18.99
CA PHE A 149 2.05 -6.65 -18.39
C PHE A 149 2.02 -6.78 -16.86
N GLU A 150 0.97 -6.25 -16.22
CA GLU A 150 0.81 -6.29 -14.76
C GLU A 150 0.52 -7.71 -14.27
N ILE A 151 -0.33 -8.46 -14.97
CA ILE A 151 -0.68 -9.84 -14.58
C ILE A 151 0.54 -10.76 -14.66
N GLN A 152 1.43 -10.58 -15.64
CA GLN A 152 2.62 -11.42 -15.81
C GLN A 152 3.75 -11.07 -14.83
N ARG A 153 3.67 -9.92 -14.15
CA ARG A 153 4.69 -9.48 -13.21
C ARG A 153 4.48 -10.14 -11.84
N GLY A 154 5.06 -11.32 -11.67
CA GLY A 154 5.14 -12.05 -10.41
C GLY A 154 3.99 -13.02 -10.12
N LEU A 155 2.92 -13.05 -10.92
CA LEU A 155 1.83 -14.01 -10.75
C LEU A 155 2.17 -15.34 -11.46
N PRO A 156 2.17 -16.49 -10.75
CA PRO A 156 2.32 -17.78 -11.40
C PRO A 156 1.14 -18.07 -12.34
N ILE A 157 1.42 -18.61 -13.54
CA ILE A 157 0.42 -18.89 -14.58
C ILE A 157 -0.75 -19.73 -14.05
N ARG A 158 -0.48 -20.71 -13.18
CA ARG A 158 -1.53 -21.54 -12.57
C ARG A 158 -2.53 -20.71 -11.76
N ARG A 159 -2.05 -19.70 -11.02
CA ARG A 159 -2.91 -18.79 -10.25
C ARG A 159 -3.65 -17.83 -11.17
N MET A 160 -2.98 -17.31 -12.19
CA MET A 160 -3.61 -16.45 -13.22
C MET A 160 -4.82 -17.15 -13.84
N MET A 161 -4.65 -18.37 -14.36
CA MET A 161 -5.73 -19.14 -15.00
C MET A 161 -6.84 -19.56 -14.02
N ARG A 162 -6.54 -19.68 -12.73
CA ARG A 162 -7.52 -20.06 -11.70
C ARG A 162 -8.37 -18.86 -11.26
N TRP A 163 -7.75 -17.70 -11.10
CA TRP A 163 -8.29 -16.58 -10.36
C TRP A 163 -8.65 -15.34 -11.20
N PHE A 164 -8.30 -15.35 -12.48
CA PHE A 164 -8.56 -14.25 -13.39
C PHE A 164 -9.24 -14.75 -14.68
N ASP A 165 -10.13 -13.91 -15.20
CA ASP A 165 -10.80 -14.11 -16.47
C ASP A 165 -10.30 -13.07 -17.48
N GLY A 166 -10.08 -13.50 -18.73
CA GLY A 166 -9.64 -12.61 -19.80
C GLY A 166 -10.82 -11.82 -20.38
N GLU A 167 -10.77 -10.49 -20.32
CA GLU A 167 -11.85 -9.62 -20.80
C GLU A 167 -11.29 -8.41 -21.57
N GLY A 168 -11.57 -8.33 -22.87
CA GLY A 168 -11.23 -7.14 -23.67
C GLY A 168 -9.73 -6.81 -23.73
N GLY A 169 -8.87 -7.83 -23.63
CA GLY A 169 -7.40 -7.67 -23.63
C GLY A 169 -6.78 -7.45 -22.24
N ASP A 170 -7.58 -7.28 -21.19
CA ASP A 170 -7.14 -7.25 -19.79
C ASP A 170 -7.52 -8.55 -19.07
N TRP A 171 -7.02 -8.69 -17.84
CA TRP A 171 -7.37 -9.75 -16.91
C TRP A 171 -8.13 -9.19 -15.73
N VAL A 172 -9.26 -9.80 -15.40
CA VAL A 172 -10.15 -9.37 -14.32
C VAL A 172 -10.16 -10.41 -13.22
N ALA A 173 -9.84 -10.00 -11.99
CA ALA A 173 -9.89 -10.88 -10.82
C ALA A 173 -11.32 -11.34 -10.56
N LYS A 174 -11.50 -12.62 -10.26
CA LYS A 174 -12.81 -13.17 -9.92
C LYS A 174 -13.44 -12.42 -8.73
N PRO A 175 -14.75 -12.11 -8.75
CA PRO A 175 -15.40 -11.32 -7.70
C PRO A 175 -15.26 -11.93 -6.30
N GLU A 176 -15.13 -13.25 -6.22
CA GLU A 176 -14.92 -13.96 -4.95
C GLU A 176 -13.60 -13.57 -4.26
N LEU A 177 -12.57 -13.14 -4.98
CA LEU A 177 -11.32 -12.65 -4.40
C LEU A 177 -11.43 -11.21 -3.93
N THR A 178 -11.98 -10.32 -4.77
CA THR A 178 -12.08 -8.90 -4.43
C THR A 178 -13.00 -8.68 -3.23
N ARG A 179 -14.02 -9.53 -3.04
CA ARG A 179 -14.89 -9.54 -1.86
C ARG A 179 -14.20 -9.91 -0.54
N LEU A 180 -13.02 -10.53 -0.59
CA LEU A 180 -12.24 -10.85 0.61
C LEU A 180 -11.49 -9.64 1.17
N ILE A 181 -11.45 -8.53 0.43
CA ILE A 181 -10.63 -7.36 0.73
C ILE A 181 -11.52 -6.15 0.97
N GLN A 182 -11.30 -5.46 2.08
CA GLN A 182 -11.94 -4.19 2.36
C GLN A 182 -11.04 -3.01 1.95
N PHE A 183 -11.32 -2.43 0.78
CA PHE A 183 -10.60 -1.26 0.25
C PHE A 183 -11.14 0.06 0.82
N ARG A 184 -10.26 0.86 1.44
CA ARG A 184 -10.60 2.17 2.02
C ARG A 184 -9.62 3.25 1.57
N ARG A 185 -10.11 4.46 1.29
CA ARG A 185 -9.23 5.62 1.12
C ARG A 185 -8.69 6.05 2.47
N MET A 186 -7.38 6.25 2.58
CA MET A 186 -6.73 6.74 3.79
C MET A 186 -5.38 7.36 3.46
N ASN A 187 -5.12 8.54 4.02
CA ASN A 187 -3.80 9.12 4.07
C ASN A 187 -3.08 8.67 5.37
N LEU A 188 -1.96 7.95 5.23
CA LEU A 188 -1.17 7.44 6.36
C LEU A 188 -0.60 8.52 7.28
N VAL A 189 -0.50 9.77 6.79
CA VAL A 189 0.09 10.88 7.53
C VAL A 189 -0.94 11.64 8.36
N THR A 190 -2.14 11.84 7.82
CA THR A 190 -3.16 12.72 8.44
C THR A 190 -4.31 11.97 9.08
N ASP A 191 -4.62 10.77 8.59
CA ASP A 191 -5.82 10.05 8.99
C ASP A 191 -5.51 9.05 10.11
N ARG A 192 -6.56 8.67 10.85
CA ARG A 192 -6.47 7.62 11.86
C ARG A 192 -6.46 6.23 11.21
N PRO A 193 -5.78 5.24 11.83
CA PRO A 193 -5.76 3.88 11.32
C PRO A 193 -7.19 3.29 11.23
N PRO A 194 -7.41 2.30 10.36
CA PRO A 194 -8.69 1.61 10.31
C PRO A 194 -9.05 1.02 11.69
N PRO A 195 -10.34 0.91 12.02
CA PRO A 195 -10.79 0.54 13.35
C PRO A 195 -10.33 -0.87 13.77
N GLY A 196 -10.06 -0.98 15.07
CA GLY A 196 -9.60 -2.20 15.73
C GLY A 196 -8.07 -2.36 15.73
N LYS A 197 -7.60 -3.55 16.09
CA LYS A 197 -6.18 -3.89 16.07
C LYS A 197 -5.87 -4.93 15.00
N PHE A 198 -4.65 -4.88 14.47
CA PHE A 198 -4.18 -5.77 13.41
C PHE A 198 -3.10 -6.71 13.95
N ASP A 199 -3.15 -7.97 13.55
CA ASP A 199 -2.12 -8.95 13.85
C ASP A 199 -0.89 -8.71 12.98
N VAL A 200 -1.10 -8.37 11.72
CA VAL A 200 -0.05 -8.08 10.76
C VAL A 200 -0.37 -6.78 10.02
N VAL A 201 0.60 -5.89 9.95
CA VAL A 201 0.51 -4.67 9.15
C VAL A 201 1.62 -4.70 8.10
N LEU A 202 1.24 -4.57 6.84
CA LEU A 202 2.14 -4.41 5.71
C LEU A 202 2.21 -2.92 5.39
N CYS A 203 3.40 -2.34 5.38
CA CYS A 203 3.63 -0.97 4.92
C CYS A 203 4.87 -0.99 4.02
N ARG A 204 4.71 -1.59 2.83
CA ARG A 204 5.83 -1.98 1.97
C ARG A 204 6.02 -1.02 0.80
N ASN A 205 7.24 -0.53 0.64
CA ASN A 205 7.65 0.40 -0.41
C ASN A 205 6.89 1.74 -0.39
N VAL A 206 6.46 2.18 0.79
CA VAL A 206 5.72 3.44 1.00
C VAL A 206 6.59 4.49 1.69
N LEU A 207 7.29 4.09 2.75
CA LEU A 207 8.07 4.97 3.63
C LEU A 207 9.28 5.56 2.91
N ILE A 208 9.77 4.92 1.84
CA ILE A 208 10.86 5.46 0.99
C ILE A 208 10.55 6.82 0.36
N TYR A 209 9.27 7.21 0.26
CA TYR A 209 8.86 8.49 -0.31
C TYR A 209 8.65 9.59 0.72
N LEU A 210 8.71 9.27 2.01
CA LEU A 210 8.35 10.20 3.08
C LEU A 210 9.60 10.89 3.66
N SER A 211 9.43 12.10 4.18
CA SER A 211 10.47 12.79 4.97
C SER A 211 10.67 12.12 6.33
N ALA A 212 11.84 12.30 6.97
CA ALA A 212 12.12 11.67 8.26
C ALA A 212 11.07 12.02 9.36
N PRO A 213 10.61 13.28 9.53
CA PRO A 213 9.55 13.59 10.48
C PRO A 213 8.23 12.89 10.16
N THR A 214 7.89 12.78 8.87
CA THR A 214 6.67 12.09 8.42
C THR A 214 6.75 10.59 8.69
N LYS A 215 7.91 9.95 8.47
CA LYS A 215 8.10 8.53 8.80
C LYS A 215 7.88 8.26 10.28
N LEU A 216 8.38 9.13 11.17
CA LEU A 216 8.17 9.01 12.61
C LEU A 216 6.68 9.01 12.98
N ALA A 217 5.90 9.94 12.42
CA ALA A 217 4.46 10.01 12.64
C ALA A 217 3.75 8.73 12.13
N VAL A 218 4.12 8.26 10.93
CA VAL A 218 3.58 7.02 10.37
C VAL A 218 3.94 5.81 11.23
N PHE A 219 5.18 5.69 11.72
CA PHE A 219 5.56 4.60 12.63
C PHE A 219 4.75 4.62 13.92
N ALA A 220 4.51 5.78 14.52
CA ALA A 220 3.68 5.90 15.71
C ALA A 220 2.25 5.40 15.45
N MET A 221 1.67 5.80 14.32
CA MET A 221 0.34 5.37 13.89
C MET A 221 0.28 3.85 13.62
N LEU A 222 1.26 3.30 12.92
CA LEU A 222 1.36 1.84 12.66
C LEU A 222 1.49 1.06 13.97
N ALA A 223 2.29 1.55 14.92
CA ALA A 223 2.46 0.94 16.23
C ALA A 223 1.12 0.95 17.00
N GLU A 224 0.37 2.04 16.93
CA GLU A 224 -0.96 2.13 17.53
C GLU A 224 -1.92 1.10 16.92
N ALA A 225 -1.91 0.92 15.60
CA ALA A 225 -2.80 -0.02 14.90
C ALA A 225 -2.50 -1.50 15.20
N LEU A 226 -1.26 -1.83 15.57
CA LEU A 226 -0.86 -3.20 15.87
C LEU A 226 -1.40 -3.73 17.20
N ALA A 227 -1.89 -4.97 17.17
CA ALA A 227 -2.22 -5.74 18.35
C ALA A 227 -0.96 -6.05 19.17
N PRO A 228 -1.08 -6.32 20.48
CA PRO A 228 0.02 -6.87 21.26
C PRO A 228 0.58 -8.15 20.62
N GLY A 229 1.90 -8.17 20.38
CA GLY A 229 2.57 -9.27 19.69
C GLY A 229 2.26 -9.37 18.19
N GLY A 230 1.71 -8.31 17.58
CA GLY A 230 1.57 -8.18 16.13
C GLY A 230 2.88 -7.76 15.46
N THR A 231 2.95 -8.01 14.15
CA THR A 231 4.16 -7.83 13.34
C THR A 231 3.96 -6.80 12.24
N LEU A 232 4.95 -5.92 12.07
CA LEU A 232 5.07 -4.97 10.98
C LEU A 232 6.00 -5.56 9.90
N VAL A 233 5.57 -5.48 8.64
CA VAL A 233 6.37 -5.88 7.48
C VAL A 233 6.61 -4.67 6.59
N LEU A 234 7.89 -4.38 6.32
CA LEU A 234 8.33 -3.30 5.45
C LEU A 234 8.87 -3.84 4.13
N GLY A 235 9.02 -2.95 3.14
CA GLY A 235 9.53 -3.29 1.82
C GLY A 235 11.06 -3.45 1.81
N ALA A 236 11.57 -4.05 0.74
CA ALA A 236 13.01 -4.14 0.54
C ALA A 236 13.67 -2.74 0.55
N GLY A 237 14.65 -2.55 1.43
CA GLY A 237 15.37 -1.27 1.61
C GLY A 237 14.73 -0.31 2.61
N GLU A 238 13.62 -0.68 3.25
CA GLU A 238 13.03 0.06 4.36
C GLU A 238 13.46 -0.54 5.71
N THR A 239 13.60 0.30 6.73
CA THR A 239 14.03 -0.15 8.06
C THR A 239 13.49 0.76 9.16
N VAL A 240 13.32 0.19 10.36
CA VAL A 240 13.03 0.94 11.59
C VAL A 240 14.31 1.36 12.32
N ILE A 241 15.44 0.73 12.00
CA ILE A 241 16.73 0.94 12.69
C ILE A 241 17.21 2.36 12.42
N GLY A 242 17.50 3.10 13.51
CA GLY A 242 17.87 4.51 13.43
C GLY A 242 16.74 5.45 13.02
N GLN A 243 15.50 4.94 12.91
CA GLN A 243 14.32 5.72 12.56
C GLN A 243 13.32 5.80 13.71
N THR A 244 13.13 4.73 14.50
CA THR A 244 12.17 4.73 15.63
C THR A 244 12.53 3.68 16.68
N GLY A 245 12.21 3.95 17.95
CA GLY A 245 12.32 3.00 19.07
C GLY A 245 11.04 2.21 19.35
N LEU A 246 9.98 2.39 18.55
CA LEU A 246 8.69 1.71 18.74
C LEU A 246 8.68 0.28 18.19
N PHE A 247 9.67 -0.06 17.38
CA PHE A 247 9.80 -1.33 16.69
C PHE A 247 11.22 -1.85 16.81
N GLU A 248 11.33 -3.17 16.95
CA GLU A 248 12.60 -3.88 16.93
C GLU A 248 12.59 -4.95 15.83
N PRO A 249 13.75 -5.30 15.23
CA PRO A 249 13.83 -6.40 14.28
C PRO A 249 13.30 -7.69 14.88
N SER A 250 12.41 -8.38 14.16
CA SER A 250 11.84 -9.63 14.62
C SER A 250 12.94 -10.69 14.75
N ARG A 251 12.90 -11.45 15.85
CA ARG A 251 13.82 -12.57 16.08
C ARG A 251 13.45 -13.80 15.24
N ARG A 252 12.22 -13.86 14.72
CA ARG A 252 11.68 -15.00 13.98
C ARG A 252 11.78 -14.83 12.47
N PHE A 253 11.45 -13.63 11.98
CA PHE A 253 11.37 -13.36 10.55
C PHE A 253 12.33 -12.23 10.16
N ARG A 254 13.30 -12.55 9.31
CA ARG A 254 14.28 -11.56 8.86
C ARG A 254 13.60 -10.48 8.03
N GLY A 255 13.85 -9.21 8.39
CA GLY A 255 13.28 -8.05 7.71
C GLY A 255 11.88 -7.66 8.18
N PHE A 256 11.35 -8.35 9.20
CA PHE A 256 10.08 -8.01 9.85
C PHE A 256 10.40 -7.33 11.18
N TYR A 257 9.39 -6.67 11.76
CA TYR A 257 9.56 -5.87 12.96
C TYR A 257 8.45 -6.15 13.95
N ASP A 258 8.82 -6.32 15.21
CA ASP A 258 7.87 -6.54 16.30
C ASP A 258 7.72 -5.25 17.10
N ARG A 259 6.51 -4.99 17.60
CA ARG A 259 6.24 -3.80 18.41
C ARG A 259 6.94 -3.91 19.77
N VAL A 260 7.72 -2.90 20.11
CA VAL A 260 8.40 -2.79 21.40
C VAL A 260 7.34 -2.57 22.50
N GLY A 261 7.40 -3.39 23.55
CA GLY A 261 6.48 -3.30 24.68
C GLY A 261 6.66 -1.99 25.47
N PRO A 262 5.66 -1.56 26.27
CA PRO A 262 5.74 -0.32 27.05
C PRO A 262 6.88 -0.29 28.09
N ALA A 263 7.49 -1.43 28.43
CA ALA A 263 8.58 -1.51 29.41
C ALA A 263 9.96 -1.10 28.85
N SER A 264 10.19 -1.21 27.54
CA SER A 264 11.50 -1.03 26.90
C SER A 264 11.72 0.35 26.27
N VAL A 265 10.71 1.23 26.31
CA VAL A 265 10.83 2.62 25.82
C VAL A 265 11.54 3.54 26.83
N ARG A 266 11.68 3.10 28.10
CA ARG A 266 12.31 3.90 29.17
C ARG A 266 13.83 3.99 29.09
N ASP A 267 14.48 3.11 28.34
CA ASP A 267 15.96 3.02 28.28
C ASP A 267 16.56 3.69 27.03
N ALA A 268 15.74 4.38 26.22
CA ALA A 268 16.17 5.02 24.96
C ALA A 268 15.96 6.55 24.94
N ALA A 269 15.72 7.17 26.11
CA ALA A 269 15.62 8.63 26.26
C ALA A 269 16.94 9.25 26.75
#